data_AF-A0A1V3JTD3-F1
#
_entry.id   AF-A0A1V3JTD3-F1
#
_cell.length_a   1.000
_cell.length_b   1.000
_cell.length_c   1.000
_cell.angle_alpha   90.00
_cell.angle_beta   90.00
_cell.angle_gamma   90.00
#
_symmetry.space_group_name_H-M   'P 1'
#
loop_
_entity.id
_entity.type
_entity.pdbx_description
1 polymer ?
#
loop_
_entity_poly.entity_id
_entity_poly.type
_entity_poly.pdbx_seq_one_letter_code
_entity_poly.pdbx_strand_id
1 'polypeptide(L)'
;MMKKLTALLFIVTVILTNSSCSKASFREEFFKQRPCAEVKYRCLPENQEKTMIDTSKPYVLSAEEWTRIEQDKTLRMYKEISQMLEIYYPGFWKDVTDEQVKINWVEKADKLTKKYVGNDRFRGDLEEMTQICAIIGLGFEMDPKFKFIVNRFQKNDVFALSNILDYLRFEVLKKDFDTGGTHYNTWSLRGVQENMPPITRHIPDFYTENKPANPKENVRKIYENTILVRGK
;
A
#
# COMPACT_ATOMS: atom_id res chain seq x y z
N MET A 1 66.03 -56.99 -13.34
CA MET A 1 65.52 -55.93 -14.26
C MET A 1 63.98 -55.78 -14.13
N MET A 2 63.44 -55.70 -12.90
CA MET A 2 61.98 -55.55 -12.65
C MET A 2 61.63 -54.37 -11.74
N LYS A 3 62.61 -53.70 -11.11
CA LYS A 3 62.36 -52.54 -10.22
C LYS A 3 62.11 -51.21 -10.95
N LYS A 4 62.50 -51.12 -12.23
CA LYS A 4 62.29 -49.90 -13.05
C LYS A 4 60.90 -49.82 -13.68
N LEU A 5 60.24 -50.97 -13.91
CA LEU A 5 58.87 -51.00 -14.47
C LEU A 5 57.80 -50.62 -13.45
N THR A 6 57.96 -51.00 -12.17
CA THR A 6 57.03 -50.65 -11.10
C THR A 6 57.11 -49.18 -10.69
N ALA A 7 58.29 -48.56 -10.75
CA ALA A 7 58.45 -47.13 -10.49
C ALA A 7 57.80 -46.27 -11.58
N LEU A 8 57.88 -46.68 -12.86
CA LEU A 8 57.25 -45.96 -13.96
C LEU A 8 55.71 -46.04 -13.91
N LEU A 9 55.16 -47.22 -13.57
CA LEU A 9 53.70 -47.39 -13.43
C LEU A 9 53.13 -46.61 -12.26
N PHE A 10 53.89 -46.43 -11.17
CA PHE A 10 53.46 -45.62 -10.02
C PHE A 10 53.51 -44.12 -10.31
N ILE A 11 54.49 -43.66 -11.10
CA ILE A 11 54.58 -42.24 -11.50
C ILE A 11 53.46 -41.89 -12.48
N VAL A 12 53.11 -42.79 -13.42
CA VAL A 12 52.03 -42.56 -14.39
C VAL A 12 50.65 -42.56 -13.72
N THR A 13 50.41 -43.40 -12.70
CA THR A 13 49.15 -43.35 -11.94
C THR A 13 49.04 -42.13 -11.03
N VAL A 14 50.14 -41.65 -10.44
CA VAL A 14 50.14 -40.42 -9.62
C VAL A 14 49.98 -39.15 -10.47
N ILE A 15 50.45 -39.15 -11.73
CA ILE A 15 50.26 -38.00 -12.64
C ILE A 15 48.83 -37.97 -13.21
N LEU A 16 48.22 -39.13 -13.49
CA LEU A 16 46.85 -39.21 -14.02
C LEU A 16 45.75 -39.00 -12.97
N THR A 17 46.02 -39.20 -11.67
CA THR A 17 45.07 -38.89 -10.59
C THR A 17 45.16 -37.46 -10.06
N ASN A 18 46.23 -36.73 -10.38
CA ASN A 18 46.41 -35.32 -10.01
C ASN A 18 46.08 -34.33 -11.14
N SER A 19 45.69 -34.82 -12.33
CA SER A 19 45.18 -33.99 -13.42
C SER A 19 43.65 -33.82 -13.42
N SER A 20 42.95 -34.11 -12.32
CA SER A 20 41.64 -33.49 -12.06
C SER A 20 41.85 -32.17 -11.33
N CYS A 21 42.57 -31.25 -11.98
CA CYS A 21 42.44 -29.83 -11.63
C CYS A 21 41.00 -29.48 -11.99
N SER A 22 40.18 -29.36 -10.95
CA SER A 22 38.79 -28.92 -10.97
C SER A 22 38.55 -27.91 -12.08
N LYS A 23 37.46 -28.09 -12.85
CA LYS A 23 36.87 -26.98 -13.60
C LYS A 23 36.93 -25.74 -12.71
N ALA A 24 37.42 -24.62 -13.24
CA ALA A 24 37.49 -23.36 -12.52
C ALA A 24 36.20 -23.20 -11.71
N SER A 25 36.34 -23.11 -10.39
CA SER A 25 35.14 -23.12 -9.55
C SER A 25 34.25 -21.97 -10.01
N PHE A 26 32.92 -22.18 -10.06
CA PHE A 26 31.96 -21.14 -10.43
C PHE A 26 32.29 -19.76 -9.85
N ARG A 27 32.86 -19.76 -8.63
CA ARG A 27 33.43 -18.62 -7.92
C ARG A 27 34.43 -17.80 -8.76
N GLU A 28 35.46 -18.44 -9.32
CA GLU A 28 36.53 -17.76 -10.07
C GLU A 28 36.02 -17.14 -11.39
N GLU A 29 35.11 -17.83 -12.07
CA GLU A 29 34.47 -17.35 -13.30
C GLU A 29 33.51 -16.19 -12.99
N PHE A 30 32.76 -16.29 -11.89
CA PHE A 30 31.79 -15.28 -11.44
C PHE A 30 32.44 -13.96 -11.02
N PHE A 31 33.67 -13.98 -10.50
CA PHE A 31 34.37 -12.77 -10.02
C PHE A 31 35.27 -12.09 -11.05
N LYS A 32 35.56 -12.73 -12.18
CA LYS A 32 36.52 -12.23 -13.18
C LYS A 32 36.07 -10.96 -13.93
N GLN A 33 34.78 -10.60 -13.87
CA GLN A 33 34.21 -9.50 -14.67
C GLN A 33 33.53 -8.39 -13.85
N ARG A 34 33.71 -8.31 -12.52
CA ARG A 34 33.03 -7.27 -11.71
C ARG A 34 33.95 -6.12 -11.33
N PRO A 35 33.50 -4.85 -11.50
CA PRO A 35 34.29 -3.65 -11.20
C PRO A 35 34.32 -3.26 -9.71
N CYS A 36 33.75 -4.06 -8.80
CA CYS A 36 33.62 -3.69 -7.38
C CYS A 36 34.52 -4.54 -6.47
N ALA A 37 35.11 -3.90 -5.45
CA ALA A 37 36.02 -4.48 -4.48
C ALA A 37 35.43 -5.70 -3.73
N GLU A 38 36.30 -6.67 -3.41
CA GLU A 38 35.97 -7.93 -2.74
C GLU A 38 35.04 -7.73 -1.53
N VAL A 39 33.80 -8.22 -1.64
CA VAL A 39 32.91 -8.38 -0.49
C VAL A 39 33.48 -9.49 0.39
N LYS A 40 34.07 -9.13 1.53
CA LYS A 40 34.51 -10.10 2.54
C LYS A 40 33.31 -10.67 3.27
N TYR A 41 32.94 -11.90 2.93
CA TYR A 41 31.96 -12.66 3.70
C TYR A 41 32.60 -13.14 5.00
N ARG A 42 31.99 -12.77 6.12
CA ARG A 42 32.31 -13.35 7.43
C ARG A 42 31.41 -14.57 7.60
N CYS A 43 31.99 -15.77 7.67
CA CYS A 43 31.22 -16.96 8.02
C CYS A 43 30.63 -16.76 9.42
N LEU A 44 29.30 -16.91 9.53
CA LEU A 44 28.66 -16.99 10.84
C LEU A 44 29.07 -18.31 11.49
N PRO A 45 29.27 -18.34 12.82
CA PRO A 45 29.55 -19.59 13.52
C PRO A 45 28.40 -20.58 13.30
N GLU A 46 28.77 -21.86 13.09
CA GLU A 46 27.92 -23.01 12.71
C GLU A 46 26.66 -23.19 13.59
N ASN A 47 26.65 -22.63 14.79
CA ASN A 47 25.56 -22.75 15.77
C ASN A 47 24.42 -21.71 15.62
N GLN A 48 24.35 -20.98 14.51
CA GLN A 48 23.22 -20.10 14.18
C GLN A 48 22.44 -20.54 12.93
N GLU A 49 22.58 -21.80 12.50
CA GLU A 49 21.61 -22.37 11.58
C GLU A 49 20.26 -22.47 12.29
N LYS A 50 19.39 -21.48 12.03
CA LYS A 50 17.95 -21.71 12.15
C LYS A 50 17.67 -23.01 11.41
N THR A 51 16.96 -23.95 12.04
CA THR A 51 16.53 -25.21 11.44
C THR A 51 16.19 -25.00 9.97
N MET A 52 16.98 -25.62 9.09
CA MET A 52 16.74 -25.53 7.64
C MET A 52 15.30 -25.93 7.38
N ILE A 53 14.62 -25.15 6.55
CA ILE A 53 13.23 -25.41 6.16
C ILE A 53 13.18 -26.83 5.58
N ASP A 54 12.40 -27.71 6.22
CA ASP A 54 12.18 -29.07 5.73
C ASP A 54 11.46 -29.01 4.40
N THR A 55 12.20 -29.18 3.30
CA THR A 55 11.65 -29.12 1.93
C THR A 55 10.74 -30.29 1.60
N SER A 56 10.65 -31.31 2.48
CA SER A 56 9.73 -32.45 2.29
C SER A 56 8.29 -32.15 2.69
N LYS A 57 8.03 -31.02 3.35
CA LYS A 57 6.70 -30.58 3.76
C LYS A 57 6.41 -29.15 3.29
N PRO A 58 5.14 -28.81 3.01
CA PRO A 58 4.76 -27.43 2.73
C PRO A 58 5.16 -26.53 3.91
N TYR A 59 5.77 -25.39 3.60
CA TYR A 59 6.08 -24.39 4.62
C TYR A 59 4.79 -23.84 5.23
N VAL A 60 4.67 -23.93 6.56
CA VAL A 60 3.55 -23.36 7.31
C VAL A 60 4.06 -22.15 8.06
N LEU A 61 3.47 -20.99 7.79
CA LEU A 61 3.79 -19.74 8.47
C LEU A 61 3.45 -19.85 9.95
N SER A 62 4.40 -19.43 10.79
CA SER A 62 4.19 -19.24 12.22
C SER A 62 3.25 -18.05 12.50
N ALA A 63 2.71 -17.99 13.72
CA ALA A 63 1.86 -16.87 14.14
C ALA A 63 2.60 -15.52 14.08
N GLU A 64 3.89 -15.50 14.38
CA GLU A 64 4.74 -14.30 14.29
C GLU A 64 4.91 -13.83 12.85
N GLU A 65 5.08 -14.76 11.90
CA GLU A 65 5.17 -14.43 10.48
C GLU A 65 3.85 -13.92 9.92
N TRP A 66 2.73 -14.54 10.29
CA TRP A 66 1.40 -14.01 9.96
C TRP A 66 1.20 -12.59 10.48
N THR A 67 1.59 -12.34 11.73
CA THR A 67 1.50 -11.01 12.35
C THR A 67 2.34 -9.98 11.60
N ARG A 68 3.58 -10.33 11.25
CA ARG A 68 4.45 -9.46 10.44
C ARG A 68 3.87 -9.17 9.07
N ILE A 69 3.34 -10.18 8.38
CA ILE A 69 2.70 -10.02 7.08
C ILE A 69 1.54 -9.02 7.18
N GLU A 70 0.73 -9.12 8.23
CA GLU A 70 -0.41 -8.22 8.42
C GLU A 70 0.00 -6.78 8.75
N GLN A 71 1.05 -6.61 9.55
CA GLN A 71 1.67 -5.32 9.80
C GLN A 71 2.24 -4.70 8.52
N ASP A 72 2.95 -5.48 7.70
CA ASP A 72 3.52 -5.03 6.43
C ASP A 72 2.43 -4.63 5.43
N LYS A 73 1.33 -5.40 5.35
CA LYS A 73 0.16 -5.06 4.54
C LYS A 73 -0.50 -3.75 5.00
N THR A 74 -0.68 -3.59 6.30
CA THR A 74 -1.27 -2.38 6.88
C THR A 74 -0.39 -1.16 6.58
N LEU A 75 0.92 -1.28 6.80
CA LEU A 75 1.88 -0.22 6.52
C LEU A 75 1.90 0.16 5.05
N ARG A 76 1.85 -0.83 4.15
CA ARG A 76 1.75 -0.60 2.70
C ARG A 76 0.48 0.16 2.36
N MET A 77 -0.66 -0.29 2.86
CA MET A 77 -1.95 0.39 2.64
C MET A 77 -1.90 1.85 3.12
N TYR A 78 -1.31 2.13 4.29
CA TYR A 78 -1.19 3.51 4.79
C TYR A 78 -0.33 4.39 3.89
N LYS A 79 0.77 3.86 3.34
CA LYS A 79 1.60 4.58 2.36
C LYS A 79 0.85 4.83 1.05
N GLU A 80 0.09 3.86 0.55
CA GLU A 80 -0.69 4.03 -0.67
C GLU A 80 -1.81 5.06 -0.49
N ILE A 81 -2.46 5.08 0.69
CA ILE A 81 -3.49 6.05 1.02
C ILE A 81 -2.88 7.44 1.26
N SER A 82 -1.67 7.54 1.83
CA SER A 82 -0.98 8.84 1.93
C SER A 82 -0.72 9.42 0.53
N GLN A 83 -0.35 8.59 -0.45
CA GLN A 83 -0.19 8.99 -1.85
C GLN A 83 -1.52 9.33 -2.52
N MET A 84 -2.59 8.60 -2.22
CA MET A 84 -3.95 8.92 -2.69
C MET A 84 -4.34 10.35 -2.30
N LEU A 85 -4.06 10.76 -1.06
CA LEU A 85 -4.38 12.11 -0.58
C LEU A 85 -3.67 13.20 -1.37
N GLU A 86 -2.42 12.98 -1.80
CA GLU A 86 -1.70 13.93 -2.65
C GLU A 86 -2.31 14.03 -4.06
N ILE A 87 -2.84 12.92 -4.60
CA ILE A 87 -3.52 12.91 -5.90
C ILE A 87 -4.87 13.64 -5.81
N TYR A 88 -5.64 13.36 -4.76
CA TYR A 88 -7.00 13.89 -4.59
C TYR A 88 -6.99 15.35 -4.14
N TYR A 89 -5.98 15.76 -3.37
CA TYR A 89 -5.80 17.10 -2.82
C TYR A 89 -4.33 17.53 -3.01
N PRO A 90 -3.94 17.99 -4.22
CA PRO A 90 -2.56 18.40 -4.49
C PRO A 90 -2.04 19.43 -3.49
N GLY A 91 -0.87 19.15 -2.90
CA GLY A 91 -0.29 19.96 -1.83
C GLY A 91 -0.81 19.63 -0.43
N PHE A 92 -1.56 18.54 -0.25
CA PHE A 92 -2.01 18.11 1.09
C PHE A 92 -0.84 17.89 2.04
N TRP A 93 0.24 17.30 1.55
CA TRP A 93 1.48 17.11 2.31
C TRP A 93 2.52 18.21 2.09
N LYS A 94 2.08 19.41 1.68
CA LYS A 94 3.00 20.54 1.49
C LYS A 94 3.83 20.73 2.77
N ASP A 95 5.14 20.83 2.59
CA ASP A 95 6.13 20.99 3.66
C ASP A 95 6.28 19.77 4.60
N VAL A 96 5.62 18.63 4.34
CA VAL A 96 5.77 17.37 5.08
C VAL A 96 6.62 16.38 4.30
N THR A 97 7.91 16.31 4.64
CA THR A 97 8.87 15.39 3.98
C THR A 97 9.00 14.04 4.68
N ASP A 98 8.70 13.97 5.97
CA ASP A 98 8.81 12.73 6.74
C ASP A 98 7.62 11.80 6.44
N GLU A 99 7.93 10.65 5.84
CA GLU A 99 6.95 9.63 5.50
C GLU A 99 6.26 9.06 6.74
N GLN A 100 6.95 8.98 7.88
CA GLN A 100 6.37 8.47 9.12
C GLN A 100 5.28 9.41 9.65
N VAL A 101 5.41 10.73 9.44
CA VAL A 101 4.36 11.68 9.78
C VAL A 101 3.09 11.42 8.97
N LYS A 102 3.23 11.14 7.67
CA LYS A 102 2.10 10.82 6.78
C LYS A 102 1.43 9.50 7.19
N ILE A 103 2.23 8.48 7.47
CA ILE A 103 1.74 7.17 7.96
C ILE A 103 0.97 7.34 9.27
N ASN A 104 1.54 8.06 10.25
CA ASN A 104 0.91 8.30 11.54
C ASN A 104 -0.40 9.07 11.41
N TRP A 105 -0.51 9.97 10.43
CA TRP A 105 -1.74 10.68 10.13
C TRP A 105 -2.82 9.73 9.60
N VAL A 106 -2.48 8.85 8.65
CA VAL A 106 -3.42 7.85 8.11
C VAL A 106 -3.82 6.84 9.19
N GLU A 107 -2.90 6.43 10.07
CA GLU A 107 -3.21 5.57 11.21
C GLU A 107 -4.25 6.22 12.16
N LYS A 108 -4.15 7.54 12.39
CA LYS A 108 -5.15 8.26 13.18
C LYS A 108 -6.52 8.28 12.49
N ALA A 109 -6.55 8.48 11.18
CA ALA A 109 -7.78 8.36 10.41
C ALA A 109 -8.35 6.94 10.48
N ASP A 110 -7.51 5.90 10.44
CA ASP A 110 -7.94 4.50 10.57
C ASP A 110 -8.55 4.19 11.94
N LYS A 111 -8.04 4.81 13.02
CA LYS A 111 -8.68 4.72 14.34
C LYS A 111 -10.10 5.30 14.32
N LEU A 112 -10.31 6.40 13.60
CA LEU A 112 -11.65 6.97 13.40
C LEU A 112 -12.52 6.06 12.52
N THR A 113 -11.98 5.51 11.43
CA THR A 113 -12.71 4.54 10.59
C THR A 113 -13.17 3.35 11.42
N LYS A 114 -12.28 2.73 12.20
CA LYS A 114 -12.59 1.59 13.06
C LYS A 114 -13.62 1.93 14.13
N LYS A 115 -13.59 3.15 14.67
CA LYS A 115 -14.58 3.62 15.65
C LYS A 115 -16.00 3.66 15.06
N TYR A 116 -16.15 4.06 13.80
CA TYR A 116 -17.46 4.27 13.18
C TYR A 116 -17.96 3.12 12.30
N VAL A 117 -17.05 2.36 11.70
CA VAL A 117 -17.35 1.27 10.76
C VAL A 117 -17.09 -0.11 11.40
N GLY A 118 -16.18 -0.19 12.37
CA GLY A 118 -15.76 -1.43 13.02
C GLY A 118 -14.36 -1.88 12.60
N ASN A 119 -13.83 -2.90 13.29
CA ASN A 119 -12.48 -3.41 13.06
C ASN A 119 -12.32 -4.10 11.69
N ASP A 120 -13.40 -4.67 11.16
CA ASP A 120 -13.44 -5.38 9.88
C ASP A 120 -13.70 -4.45 8.68
N ARG A 121 -13.43 -3.14 8.85
CA ARG A 121 -13.60 -2.13 7.80
C ARG A 121 -12.85 -2.52 6.53
N PHE A 122 -13.43 -2.19 5.38
CA PHE A 122 -12.80 -2.38 4.09
C PHE A 122 -11.76 -1.28 3.81
N ARG A 123 -10.91 -1.51 2.79
CA ARG A 123 -9.98 -0.47 2.31
C ARG A 123 -10.73 0.80 1.89
N GLY A 124 -11.85 0.65 1.17
CA GLY A 124 -12.69 1.77 0.71
C GLY A 124 -13.17 2.66 1.86
N ASP A 125 -13.54 2.07 2.99
CA ASP A 125 -13.99 2.83 4.17
C ASP A 125 -12.89 3.74 4.73
N LEU A 126 -11.64 3.26 4.72
CA LEU A 126 -10.50 4.09 5.11
C LEU A 126 -10.18 5.16 4.07
N GLU A 127 -10.26 4.82 2.78
CA GLU A 127 -10.06 5.80 1.70
C GLU A 127 -11.10 6.92 1.76
N GLU A 128 -12.36 6.64 2.07
CA GLU A 128 -13.39 7.66 2.25
C GLU A 128 -13.20 8.45 3.55
N MET A 129 -12.94 7.78 4.69
CA MET A 129 -12.70 8.47 5.97
C MET A 129 -11.47 9.38 5.92
N THR A 130 -10.39 8.95 5.27
CA THR A 130 -9.18 9.78 5.11
C THR A 130 -9.46 11.00 4.25
N GLN A 131 -10.26 10.89 3.19
CA GLN A 131 -10.70 12.05 2.43
C GLN A 131 -11.57 12.99 3.25
N ILE A 132 -12.51 12.48 4.05
CA ILE A 132 -13.30 13.30 4.98
C ILE A 132 -12.34 14.06 5.91
N CYS A 133 -11.45 13.34 6.60
CA CYS A 133 -10.47 13.93 7.51
C CYS A 133 -9.52 14.92 6.82
N ALA A 134 -9.25 14.77 5.52
CA ALA A 134 -8.44 15.73 4.77
C ALA A 134 -9.18 17.06 4.55
N ILE A 135 -10.50 17.04 4.39
CA ILE A 135 -11.32 18.25 4.18
C ILE A 135 -11.57 19.00 5.49
N ILE A 136 -11.90 18.27 6.56
CA ILE A 136 -12.39 18.86 7.82
C ILE A 136 -11.47 18.65 9.03
N GLY A 137 -10.36 17.93 8.84
CA GLY A 137 -9.40 17.60 9.89
C GLY A 137 -9.74 16.34 10.69
N LEU A 138 -8.71 15.73 11.28
CA LEU A 138 -8.83 14.55 12.17
C LEU A 138 -9.61 14.85 13.46
N GLY A 139 -9.74 16.13 13.84
CA GLY A 139 -10.39 16.57 15.08
C GLY A 139 -11.87 16.88 14.95
N PHE A 140 -12.52 16.53 13.83
CA PHE A 140 -13.89 16.97 13.53
C PHE A 140 -14.92 16.58 14.60
N GLU A 141 -14.68 15.50 15.35
CA GLU A 141 -15.59 15.06 16.42
C GLU A 141 -15.78 16.09 17.53
N MET A 142 -14.76 16.95 17.73
CA MET A 142 -14.76 17.99 18.78
C MET A 142 -15.28 19.33 18.29
N ASP A 143 -15.47 19.50 16.99
CA ASP A 143 -15.98 20.74 16.40
C ASP A 143 -17.51 20.67 16.28
N PRO A 144 -18.26 21.54 16.99
CA PRO A 144 -19.73 21.58 16.92
C PRO A 144 -20.26 21.75 15.49
N LYS A 145 -19.49 22.38 14.60
CA LYS A 145 -19.86 22.57 13.20
C LYS A 145 -20.05 21.24 12.46
N PHE A 146 -19.30 20.20 12.85
CA PHE A 146 -19.33 18.89 12.21
C PHE A 146 -20.14 17.84 12.98
N LYS A 147 -20.94 18.26 13.97
CA LYS A 147 -21.80 17.35 14.75
C LYS A 147 -22.76 16.52 13.88
N PHE A 148 -23.19 17.07 12.74
CA PHE A 148 -24.05 16.35 11.79
C PHE A 148 -23.37 15.09 11.21
N ILE A 149 -22.04 15.10 11.06
CA ILE A 149 -21.26 13.96 10.57
C ILE A 149 -21.26 12.83 11.60
N VAL A 150 -20.98 13.16 12.86
CA VAL A 150 -21.04 12.20 13.97
C VAL A 150 -22.43 11.58 14.10
N ASN A 151 -23.47 12.42 14.03
CA ASN A 151 -24.86 11.96 14.07
C ASN A 151 -25.19 11.04 12.88
N ARG A 152 -24.62 11.30 11.70
CA ARG A 152 -24.84 10.46 10.51
C ARG A 152 -24.22 9.08 10.68
N PHE A 153 -23.00 8.99 11.21
CA PHE A 153 -22.37 7.70 11.49
C PHE A 153 -23.17 6.85 12.50
N GLN A 154 -23.79 7.48 13.50
CA GLN A 154 -24.56 6.76 14.52
C GLN A 154 -25.87 6.13 14.00
N LYS A 155 -26.35 6.51 12.81
CA LYS A 155 -27.61 6.00 12.24
C LYS A 155 -27.46 4.64 11.55
N ASN A 156 -26.29 4.00 11.59
CA ASN A 156 -25.99 2.73 10.90
C ASN A 156 -26.34 2.78 9.39
N ASP A 157 -26.13 3.94 8.77
CA ASP A 157 -26.30 4.10 7.33
C ASP A 157 -25.07 3.55 6.59
N VAL A 158 -25.29 2.52 5.76
CA VAL A 158 -24.25 1.88 4.94
C VAL A 158 -23.59 2.87 3.98
N PHE A 159 -24.31 3.93 3.59
CA PHE A 159 -23.81 4.98 2.70
C PHE A 159 -23.36 6.24 3.45
N ALA A 160 -23.16 6.17 4.78
CA ALA A 160 -22.80 7.35 5.57
C ALA A 160 -21.51 8.01 5.07
N LEU A 161 -20.44 7.25 4.89
CA LEU A 161 -19.14 7.77 4.47
C LEU A 161 -19.22 8.45 3.09
N SER A 162 -19.78 7.76 2.09
CA SER A 162 -19.91 8.29 0.74
C SER A 162 -20.80 9.54 0.68
N ASN A 163 -21.95 9.55 1.36
CA ASN A 163 -22.82 10.72 1.42
C ASN A 163 -22.15 11.91 2.14
N ILE A 164 -21.43 11.66 3.23
CA ILE A 164 -20.67 12.73 3.92
C ILE A 164 -19.60 13.29 3.00
N LEU A 165 -18.83 12.43 2.33
CA LEU A 165 -17.78 12.84 1.42
C LEU A 165 -18.35 13.66 0.24
N ASP A 166 -19.45 13.22 -0.36
CA ASP A 166 -20.12 13.94 -1.45
C ASP A 166 -20.63 15.30 -1.00
N TYR A 167 -21.22 15.40 0.19
CA TYR A 167 -21.61 16.67 0.78
C TYR A 167 -20.42 17.61 0.94
N LEU A 168 -19.32 17.13 1.51
CA LEU A 168 -18.13 17.96 1.75
C LEU A 168 -17.49 18.41 0.43
N ARG A 169 -17.43 17.54 -0.57
CA ARG A 169 -16.90 17.89 -1.89
C ARG A 169 -17.79 18.91 -2.61
N PHE A 170 -19.09 18.68 -2.63
CA PHE A 170 -20.03 19.54 -3.33
C PHE A 170 -20.25 20.88 -2.62
N GLU A 171 -20.60 20.86 -1.34
CA GLU A 171 -20.98 22.06 -0.60
C GLU A 171 -19.77 22.80 -0.03
N VAL A 172 -18.77 22.11 0.51
CA VAL A 172 -17.61 22.76 1.18
C VAL A 172 -16.52 23.10 0.18
N LEU A 173 -16.07 22.14 -0.63
CA LEU A 173 -15.00 22.36 -1.61
C LEU A 173 -15.48 22.99 -2.93
N LYS A 174 -16.79 23.18 -3.08
CA LYS A 174 -17.42 23.73 -4.28
C LYS A 174 -17.06 22.96 -5.56
N LYS A 175 -16.88 21.63 -5.46
CA LYS A 175 -16.65 20.76 -6.61
C LYS A 175 -17.97 20.41 -7.29
N ASP A 176 -17.93 20.29 -8.62
CA ASP A 176 -19.09 19.90 -9.42
C ASP A 176 -19.04 18.42 -9.83
N PHE A 177 -17.94 17.72 -9.51
CA PHE A 177 -17.73 16.31 -9.85
C PHE A 177 -17.29 15.49 -8.63
N ASP A 178 -17.76 14.24 -8.56
CA ASP A 178 -17.31 13.25 -7.61
C ASP A 178 -15.86 12.79 -7.91
N THR A 179 -15.34 11.87 -7.10
CA THR A 179 -13.96 11.36 -7.27
C THR A 179 -13.78 10.48 -8.51
N GLY A 180 -14.88 9.96 -9.06
CA GLY A 180 -14.96 9.23 -10.32
C GLY A 180 -15.14 10.13 -11.55
N GLY A 181 -15.23 11.45 -11.37
CA GLY A 181 -15.47 12.41 -12.44
C GLY A 181 -16.93 12.43 -12.91
N THR A 182 -17.88 11.92 -12.14
CA THR A 182 -19.33 12.05 -12.40
C THR A 182 -19.81 13.41 -11.93
N HIS A 183 -20.56 14.12 -12.77
CA HIS A 183 -21.10 15.42 -12.38
C HIS A 183 -22.20 15.25 -11.33
N TYR A 184 -22.14 16.06 -10.27
CA TYR A 184 -23.15 16.04 -9.22
C TYR A 184 -24.50 16.54 -9.77
N ASN A 185 -25.58 15.86 -9.37
CA ASN A 185 -26.96 16.18 -9.74
C ASN A 185 -27.94 15.68 -8.66
N THR A 186 -29.23 15.90 -8.87
CA THR A 186 -30.29 15.49 -7.94
C THR A 186 -30.30 13.99 -7.62
N TRP A 187 -29.90 13.14 -8.57
CA TRP A 187 -29.80 11.70 -8.36
C TRP A 187 -28.57 11.29 -7.55
N SER A 188 -27.38 11.80 -7.90
CA SER A 188 -26.14 11.45 -7.20
C SER A 188 -26.15 11.96 -5.76
N LEU A 189 -26.74 13.14 -5.51
CA LEU A 189 -26.82 13.75 -4.18
C LEU A 189 -28.09 13.36 -3.41
N ARG A 190 -28.87 12.36 -3.85
CA ARG A 190 -30.12 11.99 -3.18
C ARG A 190 -29.91 11.58 -1.72
N GLY A 191 -28.87 10.79 -1.44
CA GLY A 191 -28.55 10.34 -0.08
C GLY A 191 -27.99 11.45 0.82
N VAL A 192 -27.37 12.46 0.21
CA VAL A 192 -26.90 13.67 0.88
C VAL A 192 -28.06 14.53 1.36
N GLN A 193 -29.13 14.64 0.57
CA GLN A 193 -30.28 15.49 0.92
C GLN A 193 -31.04 15.01 2.15
N GLU A 194 -30.88 13.73 2.52
CA GLU A 194 -31.45 13.18 3.74
C GLU A 194 -30.53 13.47 4.92
N ASN A 195 -31.00 14.13 5.98
CA ASN A 195 -30.30 14.27 7.27
C ASN A 195 -28.89 14.90 7.25
N MET A 196 -28.51 15.61 6.18
CA MET A 196 -27.35 16.52 6.18
C MET A 196 -27.85 17.97 6.28
N PRO A 197 -26.96 18.93 6.59
CA PRO A 197 -27.34 20.33 6.51
C PRO A 197 -27.81 20.69 5.09
N PRO A 198 -28.73 21.65 4.94
CA PRO A 198 -29.22 22.06 3.63
C PRO A 198 -28.08 22.51 2.72
N ILE A 199 -28.07 21.95 1.51
CA ILE A 199 -27.19 22.40 0.43
C ILE A 199 -27.60 23.83 0.05
N THR A 200 -26.61 24.72 -0.09
CA THR A 200 -26.86 26.15 -0.41
C THR A 200 -26.70 26.47 -1.88
N ARG A 201 -26.06 25.57 -2.64
CA ARG A 201 -25.82 25.71 -4.08
C ARG A 201 -26.95 25.09 -4.90
N HIS A 202 -27.13 25.59 -6.13
CA HIS A 202 -27.98 24.91 -7.12
C HIS A 202 -27.48 23.49 -7.37
N ILE A 203 -28.40 22.51 -7.29
CA ILE A 203 -28.14 21.12 -7.65
C ILE A 203 -28.72 20.91 -9.05
N PRO A 204 -27.88 20.61 -10.06
CA PRO A 204 -28.33 20.30 -11.41
C PRO A 204 -29.36 19.16 -11.41
N ASP A 205 -30.47 19.32 -12.11
CA ASP A 205 -31.46 18.26 -12.25
C ASP A 205 -30.92 17.10 -13.11
N PHE A 206 -31.13 15.86 -12.65
CA PHE A 206 -30.66 14.66 -13.32
C PHE A 206 -31.28 14.45 -14.72
N TYR A 207 -32.52 14.85 -14.94
CA TYR A 207 -33.21 14.61 -16.21
C TYR A 207 -32.95 15.72 -17.23
N THR A 208 -32.70 16.95 -16.78
CA THR A 208 -32.67 18.14 -17.65
C THR A 208 -31.32 18.85 -17.71
N GLU A 209 -30.47 18.74 -16.68
CA GLU A 209 -29.19 19.46 -16.59
C GLU A 209 -27.97 18.53 -16.43
N ASN A 210 -28.16 17.22 -16.59
CA ASN A 210 -27.09 16.26 -16.42
C ASN A 210 -25.97 16.43 -17.46
N LYS A 211 -24.72 16.31 -17.00
CA LYS A 211 -23.52 16.45 -17.84
C LYS A 211 -22.80 15.11 -17.96
N PRO A 212 -22.07 14.87 -19.06
CA PRO A 212 -21.24 13.69 -19.18
C PRO A 212 -20.14 13.68 -18.12
N ALA A 213 -19.67 12.48 -17.78
CA ALA A 213 -18.51 12.32 -16.90
C ALA A 213 -17.27 13.00 -17.49
N ASN A 214 -16.42 13.56 -16.63
CA ASN A 214 -15.18 14.23 -17.01
C ASN A 214 -13.96 13.40 -16.60
N PRO A 215 -13.23 12.81 -17.56
CA PRO A 215 -12.04 12.00 -17.26
C PRO A 215 -10.92 12.76 -16.54
N LYS A 216 -10.84 14.09 -16.69
CA LYS A 216 -9.83 14.91 -16.00
C LYS A 216 -10.13 15.09 -14.52
N GLU A 217 -11.41 14.98 -14.13
CA GLU A 217 -11.85 15.07 -12.74
C GLU A 217 -11.88 13.69 -12.05
N ASN A 218 -11.69 12.61 -12.82
CA ASN A 218 -11.63 11.24 -12.31
C ASN A 218 -10.27 10.94 -11.64
N VAL A 219 -10.07 11.57 -10.47
CA VAL A 219 -8.88 11.38 -9.63
C VAL A 219 -8.75 9.95 -9.12
N ARG A 220 -9.87 9.23 -8.95
CA ARG A 220 -9.88 7.82 -8.59
C ARG A 220 -9.15 6.96 -9.62
N LYS A 221 -9.43 7.17 -10.91
CA LYS A 221 -8.76 6.44 -11.99
C LYS A 221 -7.27 6.77 -12.07
N ILE A 222 -6.88 8.01 -11.76
CA ILE A 222 -5.46 8.40 -11.67
C ILE A 222 -4.78 7.62 -10.54
N TYR A 223 -5.39 7.58 -9.36
CA TYR A 223 -4.90 6.81 -8.22
C TYR A 223 -4.80 5.31 -8.51
N GLU A 224 -5.86 4.70 -9.06
CA GLU A 224 -5.89 3.28 -9.42
C GLU A 224 -4.73 2.92 -10.37
N ASN A 225 -4.53 3.73 -11.42
CA ASN A 225 -3.48 3.48 -12.41
C ASN A 225 -2.06 3.75 -11.90
N THR A 226 -1.90 4.70 -10.98
CA THR A 226 -0.57 5.14 -10.53
C THR A 226 -0.06 4.31 -9.36
N ILE A 227 -0.95 3.99 -8.41
CA ILE A 227 -0.58 3.38 -7.13
C ILE A 227 -1.00 1.91 -7.08
N LEU A 228 -2.27 1.60 -7.34
CA LEU A 228 -2.81 0.25 -7.16
C LEU A 228 -2.33 -0.73 -8.25
N VAL A 229 -2.17 -0.26 -9.50
CA VAL A 229 -1.67 -1.09 -10.61
C VAL A 229 -0.15 -1.25 -10.57
N ARG A 230 0.61 -0.22 -10.17
CA ARG A 230 2.08 -0.33 -10.04
C ARG A 230 2.55 -1.05 -8.78
N GLY A 231 1.67 -1.26 -7.81
CA GLY A 231 1.94 -2.03 -6.58
C GLY A 231 1.73 -3.55 -6.72
N LYS A 232 1.33 -4.04 -7.90
CA LYS A 232 1.23 -5.47 -8.26
C LYS A 232 2.36 -5.86 -9.20
#